data_AF-A0AAE4A0I2-F1
#
_entry.id   AF-A0AAE4A0I2-F1
#
_cell.length_a   1.000
_cell.length_b   1.000
_cell.length_c   1.000
_cell.angle_alpha   90.00
_cell.angle_beta   90.00
_cell.angle_gamma   90.00
#
_symmetry.space_group_name_H-M   'P 1'
#
loop_
_entity.id
_entity.type
_entity.pdbx_description
1 polymer ?
#
loop_
_entity_poly.entity_id
_entity_poly.type
_entity_poly.pdbx_seq_one_letter_code
_entity_poly.pdbx_strand_id
1 'polypeptide(L)'
;MTYLKTRWRQAPAALAVGAALAFAACGDDSSDSASTSTAASTTAEAAAIDYRPVQDYLFDHSRRLVDDTATLQRDAEAYYALAEAADFDYAQLLRTRRAEVQRLVTQLQRDLRTANPSYEEMEGVVAGVPELADYDNIIDAGSDGSDPENAVPFTIRTPGGKTYRQPGNFFALVETSVFGTDPKFTVRGVRADLNGDGKVVFPEALPDADFLVATTREFNATARELDASAHEWEPAPEDVFTAVVVMTPTMSEYFEAWKNSRFIAGDRATEAGFVGTSRLSDIADILGGLVLVYDSIEPTIGSVDRQQAAQTGTSLRRLTAFAERLRDEEADGKRFTASDADTLGGEAQDQAEAIAGQVSQAAVQLDITLEN
;
A
#
# COMPACT_ATOMS: atom_id res chain seq x y z
N MET A 1 -14.46 -4.71 19.57
CA MET A 1 -13.43 -5.39 20.39
C MET A 1 -12.46 -4.31 20.83
N THR A 2 -12.05 -4.26 22.10
CA THR A 2 -11.13 -3.21 22.59
C THR A 2 -9.72 -3.79 22.63
N TYR A 3 -9.05 -3.82 21.49
CA TYR A 3 -7.64 -4.17 21.38
C TYR A 3 -6.98 -3.11 20.52
N LEU A 4 -6.36 -2.10 21.14
CA LEU A 4 -5.19 -1.35 20.65
C LEU A 4 -5.01 -0.10 21.53
N LYS A 5 -4.45 -0.33 22.71
CA LYS A 5 -3.52 0.64 23.31
C LYS A 5 -2.36 -0.16 23.85
N THR A 6 -1.16 0.30 23.53
CA THR A 6 0.17 -0.25 23.89
C THR A 6 0.60 -1.54 23.18
N ARG A 7 1.47 -1.39 22.17
CA ARG A 7 2.91 -1.66 22.30
C ARG A 7 3.67 -1.21 21.05
N TRP A 8 4.27 -0.03 21.14
CA TRP A 8 5.35 0.39 20.26
C TRP A 8 6.48 -0.63 20.36
N ARG A 9 6.87 -1.22 19.23
CA ARG A 9 8.11 -1.99 19.09
C ARG A 9 8.84 -1.47 17.87
N GLN A 10 9.87 -0.69 18.16
CA GLN A 10 10.86 -0.21 17.19
C GLN A 10 11.48 -1.41 16.46
N ALA A 11 11.36 -1.42 15.14
CA ALA A 11 12.25 -2.18 14.26
C ALA A 11 13.14 -1.15 13.54
N PRO A 12 14.47 -1.26 13.60
CA PRO A 12 15.34 -0.32 12.90
C PRO A 12 15.37 -0.65 11.41
N ALA A 13 14.84 0.24 10.57
CA ALA A 13 15.22 0.32 9.17
C ALA A 13 16.72 0.65 9.11
N ALA A 14 17.54 -0.33 8.72
CA ALA A 14 18.98 -0.18 8.62
C ALA A 14 19.36 0.68 7.40
N LEU A 15 19.25 2.00 7.54
CA LEU A 15 19.81 2.97 6.60
C LEU A 15 21.33 3.00 6.74
N ALA A 16 22.03 2.32 5.83
CA ALA A 16 23.48 2.38 5.71
C ALA A 16 23.90 3.73 5.11
N VAL A 17 24.07 4.75 5.97
CA VAL A 17 24.68 6.03 5.57
C VAL A 17 26.19 5.80 5.37
N GLY A 18 26.60 5.77 4.11
CA GLY A 18 28.01 5.78 3.71
C GLY A 18 28.68 7.09 4.10
N ALA A 19 29.48 7.07 5.17
CA ALA A 19 30.33 8.19 5.57
C ALA A 19 31.53 8.33 4.61
N ALA A 20 31.50 9.33 3.73
CA ALA A 20 32.69 9.78 3.01
C ALA A 20 33.50 10.75 3.90
N LEU A 21 34.54 10.23 4.55
CA LEU A 21 35.57 11.02 5.23
C LEU A 21 36.54 11.63 4.21
N ALA A 22 36.65 12.95 4.23
CA ALA A 22 37.72 13.71 3.60
C ALA A 22 38.86 13.99 4.60
N PHE A 23 40.12 13.94 4.15
CA PHE A 23 41.32 14.73 4.52
C PHE A 23 42.45 14.25 3.58
N ALA A 24 43.37 15.05 3.00
CA ALA A 24 44.02 16.31 3.35
C ALA A 24 44.50 17.01 2.04
N ALA A 25 44.36 18.32 1.86
CA ALA A 25 45.23 19.44 2.27
C ALA A 25 46.48 19.73 1.41
N CYS A 26 46.73 21.03 1.22
CA CYS A 26 47.85 21.80 0.61
C CYS A 26 47.46 22.42 -0.74
N GLY A 27 47.44 23.73 -0.97
CA GLY A 27 47.79 24.88 -0.14
C GLY A 27 47.88 26.14 -1.01
N ASP A 28 48.08 27.26 -0.32
CA ASP A 28 48.66 28.53 -0.75
C ASP A 28 47.78 29.73 -1.17
N ASP A 29 48.27 30.88 -0.68
CA ASP A 29 47.70 32.20 -0.43
C ASP A 29 47.16 32.97 -1.64
N SER A 30 46.20 33.90 -1.40
CA SER A 30 46.38 35.36 -1.66
C SER A 30 45.12 36.21 -1.42
N SER A 31 45.27 37.20 -0.53
CA SER A 31 44.76 38.59 -0.56
C SER A 31 43.25 38.93 -0.60
N ASP A 32 42.84 39.62 0.49
CA ASP A 32 42.04 40.86 0.54
C ASP A 32 40.73 40.98 -0.24
N SER A 33 39.62 41.00 0.51
CA SER A 33 38.76 42.20 0.62
C SER A 33 37.66 41.98 1.65
N ALA A 34 37.76 42.70 2.78
CA ALA A 34 36.68 42.84 3.73
C ALA A 34 35.51 43.60 3.09
N SER A 35 34.36 42.95 2.97
CA SER A 35 33.06 43.61 2.79
C SER A 35 32.11 43.09 3.84
N THR A 36 32.07 43.82 4.96
CA THR A 36 31.09 43.65 6.03
C THR A 36 29.75 44.21 5.53
N SER A 37 28.98 43.38 4.82
CA SER A 37 27.57 43.62 4.60
C SER A 37 26.79 42.77 5.58
N THR A 38 26.33 43.41 6.65
CA THR A 38 25.40 42.88 7.64
C THR A 38 24.18 42.30 6.93
N ALA A 39 24.15 40.98 6.73
CA ALA A 39 22.95 40.28 6.32
C ALA A 39 21.94 40.42 7.47
N ALA A 40 20.91 41.22 7.25
CA ALA A 40 19.74 41.20 8.10
C ALA A 40 19.16 39.79 8.02
N SER A 41 19.35 39.02 9.09
CA SER A 41 18.66 37.76 9.29
C SER A 41 17.20 38.10 9.58
N THR A 42 16.43 38.35 8.54
CA THR A 42 14.99 38.17 8.60
C THR A 42 14.78 36.67 8.65
N THR A 43 14.61 36.13 9.86
CA THR A 43 14.00 34.81 10.02
C THR A 43 12.65 34.92 9.33
N ALA A 44 12.56 34.42 8.10
CA ALA A 44 11.27 34.21 7.47
C ALA A 44 10.54 33.24 8.40
N GLU A 45 9.44 33.70 8.99
CA GLU A 45 8.55 32.81 9.73
C GLU A 45 8.16 31.70 8.76
N ALA A 46 8.47 30.45 9.12
CA ALA A 46 8.16 29.31 8.27
C ALA A 46 6.67 29.35 7.95
N ALA A 47 6.31 29.14 6.68
CA ALA A 47 4.91 29.04 6.32
C ALA A 47 4.29 27.90 7.17
N ALA A 48 3.17 28.18 7.83
CA ALA A 48 2.43 27.13 8.52
C ALA A 48 1.92 26.12 7.48
N ILE A 49 2.06 24.82 7.78
CA ILE A 49 1.52 23.74 6.95
C ILE A 49 -0.01 23.81 7.01
N ASP A 50 -0.67 23.77 5.85
CA ASP A 50 -2.13 23.58 5.79
C ASP A 50 -2.41 22.08 5.71
N TYR A 51 -2.83 21.48 6.83
CA TYR A 51 -3.11 20.05 6.91
C TYR A 51 -4.47 19.64 6.34
N ARG A 52 -5.37 20.62 6.09
CA ARG A 52 -6.75 20.32 5.66
C ARG A 52 -6.81 19.49 4.38
N PRO A 53 -6.00 19.74 3.34
CA PRO A 53 -6.00 18.89 2.15
C PRO A 53 -5.66 17.42 2.47
N VAL A 54 -4.67 17.18 3.35
CA VAL A 54 -4.27 15.82 3.75
C VAL A 54 -5.37 15.14 4.56
N GLN A 55 -6.01 15.87 5.49
CA GLN A 55 -7.12 15.32 6.28
C GLN A 55 -8.35 15.04 5.42
N ASP A 56 -8.78 15.98 4.59
CA ASP A 56 -9.93 15.82 3.69
C ASP A 56 -9.70 14.63 2.73
N TYR A 57 -8.47 14.47 2.26
CA TYR A 57 -8.04 13.32 1.46
C TYR A 57 -8.16 12.02 2.25
N LEU A 58 -7.54 11.93 3.44
CA LEU A 58 -7.63 10.73 4.27
C LEU A 58 -9.07 10.36 4.62
N PHE A 59 -9.93 11.34 4.93
CA PHE A 59 -11.34 11.11 5.28
C PHE A 59 -12.15 10.61 4.08
N ASP A 60 -11.95 11.16 2.89
CA ASP A 60 -12.70 10.70 1.72
C ASP A 60 -12.32 9.27 1.36
N HIS A 61 -11.04 8.95 1.37
CA HIS A 61 -10.53 7.63 0.96
C HIS A 61 -10.85 6.55 1.99
N SER A 62 -10.68 6.82 3.29
CA SER A 62 -11.05 5.86 4.34
C SER A 62 -12.56 5.57 4.35
N ARG A 63 -13.40 6.58 4.14
CA ARG A 63 -14.84 6.39 3.95
C ARG A 63 -15.17 5.55 2.71
N ARG A 64 -14.48 5.77 1.59
CA ARG A 64 -14.62 4.94 0.38
C ARG A 64 -14.25 3.49 0.65
N LEU A 65 -13.14 3.24 1.36
CA LEU A 65 -12.74 1.89 1.76
C LEU A 65 -13.80 1.21 2.64
N VAL A 66 -14.43 1.94 3.58
CA VAL A 66 -15.55 1.41 4.39
C VAL A 66 -16.72 0.98 3.51
N ASP A 67 -17.09 1.78 2.51
CA ASP A 67 -18.20 1.47 1.61
C ASP A 67 -17.88 0.27 0.69
N ASP A 68 -16.65 0.20 0.18
CA ASP A 68 -16.21 -0.88 -0.71
C ASP A 68 -16.03 -2.20 0.04
N THR A 69 -15.44 -2.19 1.24
CA THR A 69 -15.32 -3.39 2.09
C THR A 69 -16.67 -3.86 2.61
N ALA A 70 -17.63 -2.97 2.85
CA ALA A 70 -19.01 -3.35 3.15
C ALA A 70 -19.69 -4.05 1.96
N THR A 71 -19.36 -3.65 0.74
CA THR A 71 -19.81 -4.34 -0.48
C THR A 71 -19.20 -5.72 -0.61
N LEU A 72 -17.88 -5.87 -0.40
CA LEU A 72 -17.21 -7.16 -0.33
C LEU A 72 -17.84 -8.09 0.71
N GLN A 73 -18.10 -7.59 1.92
CA GLN A 73 -18.73 -8.35 2.99
C GLN A 73 -20.12 -8.85 2.57
N ARG A 74 -20.97 -7.97 2.05
CA ARG A 74 -22.34 -8.33 1.64
C ARG A 74 -22.34 -9.44 0.59
N ASP A 75 -21.45 -9.35 -0.39
CA ASP A 75 -21.38 -10.30 -1.49
C ASP A 75 -20.76 -11.64 -1.04
N ALA A 76 -19.83 -11.61 -0.09
CA ALA A 76 -19.32 -12.80 0.59
C ALA A 76 -20.40 -13.47 1.45
N GLU A 77 -21.25 -12.71 2.12
CA GLU A 77 -22.41 -13.22 2.86
C GLU A 77 -23.44 -13.88 1.93
N ALA A 78 -23.66 -13.32 0.74
CA ALA A 78 -24.51 -13.94 -0.28
C ALA A 78 -23.93 -15.26 -0.79
N TYR A 79 -22.61 -15.33 -1.00
CA TYR A 79 -21.91 -16.56 -1.36
C TYR A 79 -21.97 -17.61 -0.23
N TYR A 80 -21.79 -17.15 1.01
CA TYR A 80 -21.92 -17.98 2.21
C TYR A 80 -23.29 -18.63 2.33
N ALA A 81 -24.36 -17.84 2.23
CA ALA A 81 -25.73 -18.34 2.32
C ALA A 81 -26.03 -19.38 1.22
N LEU A 82 -25.44 -19.19 0.04
CA LEU A 82 -25.57 -20.14 -1.07
C LEU A 82 -24.86 -21.47 -0.75
N ALA A 83 -23.66 -21.42 -0.16
CA ALA A 83 -22.93 -22.61 0.28
C ALA A 83 -23.63 -23.31 1.45
N GLU A 84 -24.10 -22.55 2.44
CA GLU A 84 -24.85 -23.04 3.60
C GLU A 84 -26.14 -23.76 3.18
N ALA A 85 -26.90 -23.20 2.22
CA ALA A 85 -28.10 -23.83 1.69
C ALA A 85 -27.85 -25.17 0.96
N ALA A 86 -26.60 -25.45 0.60
CA ALA A 86 -26.14 -26.72 0.05
C ALA A 86 -25.41 -27.58 1.08
N ASP A 87 -25.53 -27.28 2.39
CA ASP A 87 -24.80 -27.93 3.48
C ASP A 87 -23.27 -27.91 3.29
N PHE A 88 -22.77 -26.87 2.61
CA PHE A 88 -21.38 -26.75 2.15
C PHE A 88 -20.90 -27.90 1.26
N ASP A 89 -21.80 -28.66 0.62
CA ASP A 89 -21.46 -29.59 -0.46
C ASP A 89 -21.24 -28.78 -1.75
N TYR A 90 -20.02 -28.32 -1.93
CA TYR A 90 -19.62 -27.52 -3.09
C TYR A 90 -19.75 -28.26 -4.43
N ALA A 91 -19.66 -29.59 -4.44
CA ALA A 91 -19.88 -30.38 -5.65
C ALA A 91 -21.37 -30.37 -6.03
N GLN A 92 -22.27 -30.54 -5.06
CA GLN A 92 -23.71 -30.36 -5.25
C GLN A 92 -24.06 -28.93 -5.62
N LEU A 93 -23.41 -27.95 -4.99
CA LEU A 93 -23.63 -26.54 -5.26
C LEU A 93 -23.29 -26.21 -6.72
N LEU A 94 -22.12 -26.61 -7.21
CA LEU A 94 -21.78 -26.41 -8.63
C LEU A 94 -22.68 -27.22 -9.57
N ARG A 95 -23.20 -28.39 -9.18
CA ARG A 95 -24.16 -29.12 -10.03
C ARG A 95 -25.50 -28.39 -10.18
N THR A 96 -25.97 -27.73 -9.12
CA THR A 96 -27.34 -27.22 -9.07
C THR A 96 -27.45 -25.70 -9.20
N ARG A 97 -26.38 -24.97 -8.89
CA ARG A 97 -26.36 -23.51 -8.75
C ARG A 97 -25.11 -22.87 -9.41
N ARG A 98 -24.44 -23.55 -10.34
CA ARG A 98 -23.21 -23.08 -11.00
C ARG A 98 -23.24 -21.62 -11.43
N ALA A 99 -24.28 -21.22 -12.16
CA ALA A 99 -24.38 -19.86 -12.69
C ALA A 99 -24.49 -18.80 -11.59
N GLU A 100 -25.09 -19.15 -10.45
CA GLU A 100 -25.18 -18.26 -9.29
C GLU A 100 -23.83 -18.14 -8.57
N VAL A 101 -23.11 -19.27 -8.42
CA VAL A 101 -21.73 -19.28 -7.89
C VAL A 101 -20.81 -18.45 -8.78
N GLN A 102 -20.81 -18.70 -10.09
CA GLN A 102 -19.98 -17.97 -11.05
C GLN A 102 -20.24 -16.47 -10.95
N ARG A 103 -21.51 -16.05 -10.94
CA ARG A 103 -21.89 -14.64 -10.81
C ARG A 103 -21.33 -14.01 -9.53
N LEU A 104 -21.47 -14.68 -8.38
CA LEU A 104 -21.02 -14.15 -7.09
C LEU A 104 -19.49 -14.10 -6.98
N VAL A 105 -18.78 -15.15 -7.40
CA VAL A 105 -17.31 -15.15 -7.38
C VAL A 105 -16.75 -14.07 -8.32
N THR A 106 -17.29 -13.93 -9.54
CA THR A 106 -16.87 -12.86 -10.44
C THR A 106 -17.22 -11.47 -9.91
N GLN A 107 -18.32 -11.33 -9.17
CA GLN A 107 -18.68 -10.07 -8.52
C GLN A 107 -17.68 -9.72 -7.42
N LEU A 108 -17.36 -10.65 -6.51
CA LEU A 108 -16.32 -10.49 -5.49
C LEU A 108 -14.96 -10.11 -6.09
N GLN A 109 -14.55 -10.73 -7.19
CA GLN A 109 -13.33 -10.36 -7.92
C GLN A 109 -13.36 -8.93 -8.46
N ARG A 110 -14.54 -8.42 -8.87
CA ARG A 110 -14.70 -7.02 -9.29
C ARG A 110 -14.68 -6.08 -8.10
N ASP A 111 -15.41 -6.40 -7.05
CA ASP A 111 -15.51 -5.57 -5.85
C ASP A 111 -14.16 -5.42 -5.18
N LEU A 112 -13.32 -6.45 -5.18
CA LEU A 112 -11.95 -6.37 -4.68
C LEU A 112 -11.11 -5.36 -5.48
N ARG A 113 -11.19 -5.42 -6.82
CA ARG A 113 -10.50 -4.46 -7.71
C ARG A 113 -11.02 -3.03 -7.53
N THR A 114 -12.26 -2.86 -7.09
CA THR A 114 -12.82 -1.54 -6.75
C THR A 114 -12.33 -1.07 -5.38
N ALA A 115 -12.25 -1.96 -4.40
CA ALA A 115 -11.83 -1.65 -3.04
C ALA A 115 -10.34 -1.31 -2.92
N ASN A 116 -9.49 -1.92 -3.75
CA ASN A 116 -8.03 -1.78 -3.66
C ASN A 116 -7.56 -0.33 -3.83
N PRO A 117 -7.91 0.42 -4.90
CA PRO A 117 -7.54 1.83 -5.01
C PRO A 117 -7.99 2.71 -3.83
N SER A 118 -9.12 2.39 -3.19
CA SER A 118 -9.61 3.14 -2.02
C SER A 118 -8.66 3.07 -0.82
N TYR A 119 -7.78 2.05 -0.76
CA TYR A 119 -6.68 1.98 0.21
C TYR A 119 -5.37 2.54 -0.35
N GLU A 120 -4.92 2.06 -1.51
CA GLU A 120 -3.61 2.43 -2.10
C GLU A 120 -3.43 3.95 -2.23
N GLU A 121 -4.49 4.66 -2.61
CA GLU A 121 -4.47 6.11 -2.75
C GLU A 121 -4.10 6.80 -1.41
N MET A 122 -4.55 6.27 -0.26
CA MET A 122 -4.25 6.84 1.07
C MET A 122 -3.12 6.14 1.83
N GLU A 123 -2.56 5.03 1.31
CA GLU A 123 -1.53 4.23 1.98
C GLU A 123 -0.32 5.09 2.36
N GLY A 124 0.11 6.00 1.49
CA GLY A 124 1.22 6.90 1.76
C GLY A 124 1.08 7.68 3.09
N VAL A 125 -0.15 8.00 3.50
CA VAL A 125 -0.43 8.59 4.82
C VAL A 125 -0.59 7.52 5.88
N VAL A 126 -1.38 6.47 5.63
CA VAL A 126 -1.68 5.44 6.64
C VAL A 126 -0.43 4.68 7.09
N ALA A 127 0.38 4.21 6.15
CA ALA A 127 1.62 3.48 6.42
C ALA A 127 2.75 4.41 6.88
N GLY A 128 2.73 5.67 6.42
CA GLY A 128 3.76 6.65 6.70
C GLY A 128 3.64 7.38 8.05
N VAL A 129 2.48 7.30 8.70
CA VAL A 129 2.19 7.97 9.98
C VAL A 129 2.13 6.93 11.11
N PRO A 130 2.99 7.01 12.14
CA PRO A 130 3.10 5.95 13.15
C PRO A 130 1.82 5.67 13.95
N GLU A 131 0.94 6.65 14.13
CA GLU A 131 -0.36 6.44 14.78
C GLU A 131 -1.33 5.58 13.94
N LEU A 132 -1.13 5.52 12.62
CA LEU A 132 -1.98 4.81 11.67
C LEU A 132 -1.32 3.55 11.08
N ALA A 133 0.00 3.43 11.14
CA ALA A 133 0.78 2.38 10.47
C ALA A 133 0.40 0.95 10.87
N ASP A 134 -0.16 0.72 12.07
CA ASP A 134 -0.66 -0.59 12.47
C ASP A 134 -1.80 -1.07 11.54
N TYR A 135 -2.60 -0.15 10.98
CA TYR A 135 -3.64 -0.49 10.01
C TYR A 135 -3.06 -0.96 8.69
N ASP A 136 -1.92 -0.42 8.27
CA ASP A 136 -1.24 -0.86 7.05
C ASP A 136 -0.79 -2.31 7.13
N ASN A 137 -0.13 -2.66 8.24
CA ASN A 137 0.21 -4.05 8.51
C ASN A 137 -1.04 -4.97 8.50
N ILE A 138 -2.17 -4.52 9.04
CA ILE A 138 -3.38 -5.33 9.09
C ILE A 138 -4.08 -5.46 7.72
N ILE A 139 -4.10 -4.37 6.94
CA ILE A 139 -4.90 -4.26 5.73
C ILE A 139 -4.14 -4.74 4.50
N ASP A 140 -2.88 -4.35 4.31
CA ASP A 140 -2.17 -4.54 3.04
C ASP A 140 -0.73 -5.07 3.13
N ALA A 141 0.06 -4.69 4.14
CA ALA A 141 1.49 -5.03 4.17
C ALA A 141 1.84 -6.29 4.98
N GLY A 142 1.02 -6.66 5.98
CA GLY A 142 1.39 -7.69 6.94
C GLY A 142 1.45 -9.10 6.38
N SER A 143 2.46 -9.84 6.82
CA SER A 143 2.73 -11.20 6.39
C SER A 143 1.95 -12.24 7.22
N ASP A 144 2.00 -13.50 6.79
CA ASP A 144 1.50 -14.61 7.60
C ASP A 144 2.51 -15.00 8.70
N GLY A 145 2.09 -15.85 9.64
CA GLY A 145 2.94 -16.26 10.77
C GLY A 145 4.23 -17.01 10.41
N SER A 146 4.54 -17.24 9.12
CA SER A 146 5.85 -17.76 8.68
C SER A 146 6.95 -16.71 8.71
N ASP A 147 6.60 -15.43 8.72
CA ASP A 147 7.51 -14.30 8.96
C ASP A 147 7.08 -13.55 10.24
N PRO A 148 7.54 -13.98 11.43
CA PRO A 148 7.07 -13.44 12.70
C PRO A 148 7.37 -11.95 12.92
N GLU A 149 8.30 -11.35 12.16
CA GLU A 149 8.67 -9.95 12.31
C GLU A 149 7.61 -9.02 11.70
N ASN A 150 7.02 -9.43 10.58
CA ASN A 150 6.00 -8.67 9.86
C ASN A 150 4.60 -9.31 9.95
N ALA A 151 4.43 -10.35 10.77
CA ALA A 151 3.17 -11.08 10.83
C ALA A 151 2.02 -10.22 11.39
N VAL A 152 0.85 -10.32 10.76
CA VAL A 152 -0.35 -9.63 11.24
C VAL A 152 -0.68 -10.01 12.71
N PRO A 153 -1.26 -9.09 13.49
CA PRO A 153 -1.47 -9.30 14.93
C PRO A 153 -2.72 -10.11 15.27
N PHE A 154 -3.52 -10.52 14.28
CA PHE A 154 -4.86 -11.07 14.50
C PHE A 154 -5.00 -12.56 14.18
N THR A 155 -6.20 -13.08 14.43
CA THR A 155 -6.60 -14.46 14.14
C THR A 155 -8.02 -14.43 13.60
N ILE A 156 -8.27 -15.11 12.49
CA ILE A 156 -9.62 -15.25 11.93
C ILE A 156 -10.28 -16.49 12.51
N ARG A 157 -11.53 -16.36 12.96
CA ARG A 157 -12.38 -17.48 13.38
C ARG A 157 -13.59 -17.57 12.47
N THR A 158 -13.79 -18.72 11.83
CA THR A 158 -14.91 -18.92 10.90
C THR A 158 -16.19 -19.31 11.62
N PRO A 159 -17.37 -19.08 11.03
CA PRO A 159 -18.64 -19.56 11.57
C PRO A 159 -18.66 -21.08 11.83
N GLY A 160 -18.05 -21.89 10.96
CA GLY A 160 -17.87 -23.33 11.14
C GLY A 160 -16.82 -23.73 12.20
N GLY A 161 -16.24 -22.76 12.93
CA GLY A 161 -15.36 -23.01 14.07
C GLY A 161 -13.89 -23.22 13.72
N LYS A 162 -13.48 -23.03 12.47
CA LYS A 162 -12.07 -23.08 12.07
C LYS A 162 -11.35 -21.81 12.55
N THR A 163 -10.07 -21.95 12.86
CA THR A 163 -9.23 -20.84 13.32
C THR A 163 -7.98 -20.73 12.45
N TYR A 164 -7.68 -19.52 12.00
CA TYR A 164 -6.51 -19.17 11.20
C TYR A 164 -5.70 -18.13 11.97
N ARG A 165 -4.59 -18.56 12.56
CA ARG A 165 -3.71 -17.67 13.34
C ARG A 165 -2.77 -16.96 12.39
N GLN A 166 -2.70 -15.63 12.49
CA GLN A 166 -1.83 -14.76 11.68
C GLN A 166 -1.84 -15.15 10.20
N PRO A 167 -3.02 -15.10 9.54
CA PRO A 167 -3.14 -15.65 8.20
C PRO A 167 -2.49 -14.81 7.09
N GLY A 168 -2.18 -13.54 7.36
CA GLY A 168 -1.78 -12.52 6.38
C GLY A 168 -2.70 -11.30 6.44
N ASN A 169 -2.39 -10.25 5.67
CA ASN A 169 -3.20 -9.02 5.58
C ASN A 169 -4.53 -9.21 4.82
N PHE A 170 -5.49 -8.31 5.01
CA PHE A 170 -6.84 -8.51 4.48
C PHE A 170 -6.93 -8.50 2.94
N PHE A 171 -6.20 -7.63 2.24
CA PHE A 171 -6.23 -7.62 0.78
C PHE A 171 -5.73 -8.95 0.21
N ALA A 172 -4.56 -9.43 0.66
CA ALA A 172 -4.00 -10.70 0.22
C ALA A 172 -4.94 -11.88 0.52
N LEU A 173 -5.56 -11.90 1.71
CA LEU A 173 -6.48 -13.00 2.09
C LEU A 173 -7.74 -13.05 1.23
N VAL A 174 -8.34 -11.90 0.93
CA VAL A 174 -9.53 -11.85 0.06
C VAL A 174 -9.13 -12.17 -1.38
N GLU A 175 -8.06 -11.56 -1.89
CA GLU A 175 -7.56 -11.76 -3.26
C GLU A 175 -7.26 -13.22 -3.54
N THR A 176 -6.39 -13.82 -2.73
CA THR A 176 -5.93 -15.20 -2.95
C THR A 176 -7.05 -16.21 -2.78
N SER A 177 -8.09 -15.89 -2.00
CA SER A 177 -9.30 -16.70 -1.88
C SER A 177 -10.18 -16.61 -3.14
N VAL A 178 -10.49 -15.40 -3.61
CA VAL A 178 -11.41 -15.17 -4.74
C VAL A 178 -10.79 -15.44 -6.11
N PHE A 179 -9.46 -15.41 -6.23
CA PHE A 179 -8.72 -15.81 -7.43
C PHE A 179 -8.12 -17.21 -7.33
N GLY A 180 -8.15 -17.83 -6.15
CA GLY A 180 -7.75 -19.21 -5.92
C GLY A 180 -6.25 -19.46 -6.04
N THR A 181 -5.42 -18.45 -5.78
CA THR A 181 -3.96 -18.53 -5.85
C THR A 181 -3.33 -19.07 -4.57
N ASP A 182 -4.04 -19.04 -3.43
CA ASP A 182 -3.66 -19.80 -2.22
C ASP A 182 -4.66 -20.95 -1.94
N PRO A 183 -4.24 -22.22 -2.13
CA PRO A 183 -5.04 -23.40 -1.82
C PRO A 183 -5.48 -23.55 -0.34
N LYS A 184 -4.92 -22.76 0.60
CA LYS A 184 -5.36 -22.72 2.01
C LYS A 184 -6.76 -22.11 2.16
N PHE A 185 -7.15 -21.23 1.24
CA PHE A 185 -8.38 -20.42 1.31
C PHE A 185 -9.43 -20.81 0.27
N THR A 186 -9.23 -21.96 -0.39
CA THR A 186 -10.16 -22.53 -1.38
C THR A 186 -10.66 -23.90 -0.97
N VAL A 187 -11.77 -24.31 -1.58
CA VAL A 187 -12.38 -25.62 -1.37
C VAL A 187 -11.51 -26.72 -1.97
N ARG A 188 -11.19 -27.74 -1.17
CA ARG A 188 -10.41 -28.90 -1.61
C ARG A 188 -11.28 -29.97 -2.27
N GLY A 189 -10.74 -30.65 -3.27
CA GLY A 189 -11.36 -31.83 -3.88
C GLY A 189 -12.52 -31.56 -4.83
N VAL A 190 -12.84 -30.29 -5.11
CA VAL A 190 -13.87 -29.88 -6.06
C VAL A 190 -13.22 -29.03 -7.15
N ARG A 191 -13.50 -29.33 -8.43
CA ARG A 191 -13.02 -28.53 -9.56
C ARG A 191 -13.89 -27.28 -9.67
N ALA A 192 -13.27 -26.10 -9.64
CA ALA A 192 -13.91 -24.80 -9.79
C ALA A 192 -14.35 -24.51 -11.23
N ASP A 193 -14.86 -25.50 -11.98
CA ASP A 193 -15.36 -25.31 -13.35
C ASP A 193 -16.67 -24.49 -13.30
N LEU A 194 -16.50 -23.17 -13.22
CA LEU A 194 -17.56 -22.18 -12.99
C LEU A 194 -18.33 -21.93 -14.27
N ASN A 195 -17.69 -22.05 -15.44
CA ASN A 195 -18.36 -21.87 -16.73
C ASN A 195 -18.97 -23.18 -17.29
N GLY A 196 -18.59 -24.34 -16.76
CA GLY A 196 -19.12 -25.66 -17.14
C GLY A 196 -18.52 -26.24 -18.42
N ASP A 197 -17.38 -25.75 -18.89
CA ASP A 197 -16.74 -26.19 -20.14
C ASP A 197 -15.82 -27.42 -19.96
N GLY A 198 -15.68 -27.91 -18.72
CA GLY A 198 -14.87 -29.07 -18.36
C GLY A 198 -13.40 -28.76 -18.13
N LYS A 199 -12.98 -27.50 -18.26
CA LYS A 199 -11.65 -26.99 -17.91
C LYS A 199 -11.76 -26.09 -16.68
N VAL A 200 -10.62 -25.82 -16.06
CA VAL A 200 -10.52 -24.80 -15.00
C VAL A 200 -9.38 -23.91 -15.44
N VAL A 201 -9.68 -22.65 -15.73
CA VAL A 201 -8.70 -21.66 -16.15
C VAL A 201 -8.76 -20.46 -15.23
N PHE A 202 -7.63 -19.81 -14.96
CA PHE A 202 -7.64 -18.55 -14.22
C PHE A 202 -8.58 -17.53 -14.92
N PRO A 203 -9.43 -16.79 -14.18
CA PRO A 203 -9.50 -16.68 -12.72
C PRO A 203 -10.59 -17.54 -12.05
N GLU A 204 -10.97 -18.70 -12.62
CA GLU A 204 -11.97 -19.58 -11.99
C GLU A 204 -11.46 -20.13 -10.66
N ALA A 205 -12.15 -19.77 -9.58
CA ALA A 205 -11.83 -20.17 -8.22
C ALA A 205 -13.09 -20.60 -7.45
N LEU A 206 -12.91 -21.43 -6.43
CA LEU A 206 -13.97 -21.81 -5.51
C LEU A 206 -13.51 -21.50 -4.08
N PRO A 207 -13.75 -20.27 -3.60
CA PRO A 207 -13.37 -19.84 -2.26
C PRO A 207 -14.00 -20.73 -1.18
N ASP A 208 -13.28 -20.97 -0.08
CA ASP A 208 -13.92 -21.48 1.14
C ASP A 208 -14.84 -20.38 1.68
N ALA A 209 -16.16 -20.58 1.56
CA ALA A 209 -17.16 -19.56 1.92
C ALA A 209 -17.09 -19.19 3.41
N ASP A 210 -16.75 -20.14 4.26
CA ASP A 210 -16.68 -20.02 5.71
C ASP A 210 -15.50 -19.12 6.13
N PHE A 211 -14.38 -19.28 5.43
CA PHE A 211 -13.22 -18.39 5.54
C PHE A 211 -13.51 -17.00 4.95
N LEU A 212 -13.99 -16.94 3.70
CA LEU A 212 -14.18 -15.68 2.98
C LEU A 212 -15.14 -14.73 3.70
N VAL A 213 -16.26 -15.24 4.22
CA VAL A 213 -17.23 -14.42 4.97
C VAL A 213 -16.65 -13.90 6.29
N ALA A 214 -15.80 -14.68 6.96
CA ALA A 214 -15.15 -14.25 8.20
C ALA A 214 -14.12 -13.15 7.92
N THR A 215 -13.27 -13.36 6.91
CA THR A 215 -12.24 -12.39 6.49
C THR A 215 -12.85 -11.06 6.08
N THR A 216 -13.88 -11.06 5.23
CA THR A 216 -14.50 -9.81 4.74
C THR A 216 -15.25 -9.04 5.85
N ARG A 217 -15.79 -9.73 6.86
CA ARG A 217 -16.36 -9.08 8.05
C ARG A 217 -15.30 -8.36 8.89
N GLU A 218 -14.20 -9.04 9.18
CA GLU A 218 -13.08 -8.45 9.93
C GLU A 218 -12.42 -7.31 9.13
N PHE A 219 -12.35 -7.43 7.80
CA PHE A 219 -11.84 -6.38 6.94
C PHE A 219 -12.71 -5.11 7.00
N ASN A 220 -14.03 -5.21 6.79
CA ASN A 220 -14.93 -4.06 6.93
C ASN A 220 -14.94 -3.48 8.36
N ALA A 221 -14.83 -4.33 9.38
CA ALA A 221 -14.69 -3.84 10.75
C ALA A 221 -13.41 -3.01 10.94
N THR A 222 -12.28 -3.49 10.42
CA THR A 222 -10.99 -2.80 10.49
C THR A 222 -11.00 -1.51 9.67
N ALA A 223 -11.60 -1.51 8.47
CA ALA A 223 -11.75 -0.29 7.67
C ALA A 223 -12.52 0.81 8.42
N ARG A 224 -13.54 0.44 9.22
CA ARG A 224 -14.26 1.39 10.08
C ARG A 224 -13.44 1.88 11.27
N GLU A 225 -12.57 1.03 11.80
CA GLU A 225 -11.62 1.43 12.84
C GLU A 225 -10.59 2.41 12.28
N LEU A 226 -10.05 2.16 11.08
CA LEU A 226 -9.18 3.09 10.36
C LEU A 226 -9.88 4.43 10.09
N ASP A 227 -11.10 4.43 9.54
CA ASP A 227 -11.88 5.66 9.30
C ASP A 227 -12.10 6.46 10.59
N ALA A 228 -12.43 5.79 11.69
CA ALA A 228 -12.56 6.44 13.00
C ALA A 228 -11.22 7.03 13.49
N SER A 229 -10.13 6.27 13.39
CA SER A 229 -8.78 6.72 13.76
C SER A 229 -8.31 7.89 12.90
N ALA A 230 -8.61 7.88 11.59
CA ALA A 230 -8.32 9.00 10.70
C ALA A 230 -8.98 10.29 11.20
N HIS A 231 -10.26 10.24 11.60
CA HIS A 231 -10.97 11.41 12.13
C HIS A 231 -10.49 11.88 13.51
N GLU A 232 -9.81 11.02 14.27
CA GLU A 232 -9.19 11.36 15.56
C GLU A 232 -7.74 11.86 15.41
N TRP A 233 -7.09 11.59 14.28
CA TRP A 233 -5.71 11.99 14.01
C TRP A 233 -5.59 13.51 13.88
N GLU A 234 -4.68 14.08 14.68
CA GLU A 234 -4.28 15.48 14.64
C GLU A 234 -2.91 15.59 13.98
N PRO A 235 -2.82 15.99 12.69
CA PRO A 235 -1.56 15.97 11.95
C PRO A 235 -0.51 16.90 12.55
N ALA A 236 0.73 16.39 12.61
CA ALA A 236 1.91 17.16 12.98
C ALA A 236 2.86 17.34 11.77
N PRO A 237 3.81 18.31 11.81
CA PRO A 237 4.85 18.41 10.80
C PRO A 237 5.64 17.11 10.62
N GLU A 238 5.96 16.44 11.72
CA GLU A 238 6.70 15.18 11.76
C GLU A 238 5.98 14.10 10.94
N ASP A 239 4.66 13.98 11.08
CA ASP A 239 3.83 12.99 10.37
C ASP A 239 3.95 13.13 8.85
N VAL A 240 3.67 14.32 8.33
CA VAL A 240 3.59 14.57 6.87
C VAL A 240 4.96 14.55 6.21
N PHE A 241 6.02 14.95 6.92
CA PHE A 241 7.39 14.79 6.43
C PHE A 241 7.82 13.32 6.46
N THR A 242 7.53 12.60 7.55
CA THR A 242 7.85 11.18 7.69
C THR A 242 7.16 10.38 6.60
N ALA A 243 5.87 10.60 6.36
CA ALA A 243 5.10 9.94 5.31
C ALA A 243 5.79 10.00 3.93
N VAL A 244 6.22 11.19 3.50
CA VAL A 244 6.93 11.33 2.22
C VAL A 244 8.29 10.63 2.25
N VAL A 245 9.03 10.72 3.36
CA VAL A 245 10.38 10.14 3.46
C VAL A 245 10.36 8.61 3.50
N VAL A 246 9.42 8.00 4.23
CA VAL A 246 9.40 6.55 4.44
C VAL A 246 8.67 5.81 3.33
N MET A 247 7.63 6.41 2.73
CA MET A 247 6.81 5.74 1.72
C MET A 247 7.30 5.94 0.29
N THR A 248 8.05 7.01 -0.01
CA THR A 248 8.57 7.20 -1.38
C THR A 248 9.59 6.11 -1.78
N PRO A 249 10.59 5.71 -0.96
CA PRO A 249 11.68 4.81 -1.37
C PRO A 249 11.36 3.31 -1.29
N THR A 250 10.09 2.90 -1.34
CA THR A 250 9.64 1.49 -1.33
C THR A 250 9.56 0.85 -2.73
N MET A 251 10.01 1.56 -3.77
CA MET A 251 9.85 1.16 -5.18
C MET A 251 10.46 -0.21 -5.49
N SER A 252 11.63 -0.55 -4.95
CA SER A 252 12.28 -1.83 -5.23
C SER A 252 11.44 -3.03 -4.80
N GLU A 253 10.78 -2.93 -3.64
CA GLU A 253 9.90 -3.98 -3.14
C GLU A 253 8.66 -4.13 -4.03
N TYR A 254 8.03 -3.02 -4.40
CA TYR A 254 6.87 -3.04 -5.28
C TYR A 254 7.22 -3.59 -6.67
N PHE A 255 8.35 -3.21 -7.25
CA PHE A 255 8.77 -3.76 -8.56
C PHE A 255 9.18 -5.24 -8.48
N GLU A 256 9.74 -5.70 -7.34
CA GLU A 256 10.00 -7.12 -7.11
C GLU A 256 8.69 -7.92 -7.04
N ALA A 257 7.68 -7.42 -6.33
CA ALA A 257 6.35 -8.03 -6.30
C ALA A 257 5.70 -8.05 -7.70
N TRP A 258 5.79 -6.94 -8.45
CA TRP A 258 5.29 -6.88 -9.83
C TRP A 258 5.97 -7.91 -10.74
N LYS A 259 7.30 -8.03 -10.66
CA LYS A 259 8.09 -9.02 -11.41
C LYS A 259 7.63 -10.46 -11.14
N ASN A 260 7.33 -10.77 -9.88
CA ASN A 260 6.96 -12.12 -9.45
C ASN A 260 5.45 -12.41 -9.57
N SER A 261 4.64 -11.39 -9.89
CA SER A 261 3.20 -11.48 -10.10
C SER A 261 2.79 -12.13 -11.43
N ARG A 262 1.49 -12.41 -11.57
CA ARG A 262 0.92 -12.93 -12.82
C ARG A 262 0.99 -11.95 -13.99
N PHE A 263 1.16 -10.64 -13.74
CA PHE A 263 1.27 -9.63 -14.79
C PHE A 263 2.54 -9.78 -15.64
N ILE A 264 3.66 -10.16 -15.00
CA ILE A 264 4.95 -10.42 -15.64
C ILE A 264 5.19 -11.92 -15.87
N ALA A 265 5.05 -12.73 -14.83
CA ALA A 265 5.43 -14.14 -14.86
C ALA A 265 4.33 -15.07 -15.41
N GLY A 266 3.09 -14.57 -15.54
CA GLY A 266 1.93 -15.36 -15.96
C GLY A 266 1.71 -16.57 -15.05
N ASP A 267 1.58 -17.76 -15.63
CA ASP A 267 1.40 -19.00 -14.86
C ASP A 267 2.66 -19.46 -14.10
N ARG A 268 3.80 -18.79 -14.28
CA ARG A 268 5.04 -19.04 -13.53
C ARG A 268 5.21 -18.09 -12.34
N ALA A 269 4.19 -17.28 -12.03
CA ALA A 269 4.21 -16.39 -10.87
C ALA A 269 4.50 -17.17 -9.59
N THR A 270 5.38 -16.61 -8.76
CA THR A 270 5.66 -17.09 -7.40
C THR A 270 4.95 -16.25 -6.36
N GLU A 271 4.55 -15.03 -6.73
CA GLU A 271 3.71 -14.17 -5.91
C GLU A 271 2.26 -14.68 -5.95
N ALA A 272 1.66 -14.84 -4.77
CA ALA A 272 0.30 -15.34 -4.66
C ALA A 272 -0.73 -14.20 -4.87
N GLY A 273 -0.37 -12.99 -4.46
CA GLY A 273 -1.15 -11.77 -4.66
C GLY A 273 -0.85 -11.07 -6.00
N PHE A 274 -1.42 -9.87 -6.16
CA PHE A 274 -1.31 -9.02 -7.36
C PHE A 274 -1.74 -9.76 -8.63
N VAL A 275 -2.94 -10.35 -8.55
CA VAL A 275 -3.54 -11.12 -9.65
C VAL A 275 -4.88 -10.54 -10.10
N GLY A 276 -5.54 -9.80 -9.22
CA GLY A 276 -6.71 -8.97 -9.48
C GLY A 276 -6.32 -7.56 -9.90
N THR A 277 -5.40 -6.93 -9.16
CA THR A 277 -4.82 -5.62 -9.46
C THR A 277 -3.31 -5.73 -9.67
N SER A 278 -2.77 -4.90 -10.55
CA SER A 278 -1.33 -4.85 -10.81
C SER A 278 -0.66 -3.96 -9.78
N ARG A 279 0.51 -4.37 -9.30
CA ARG A 279 1.33 -3.57 -8.41
C ARG A 279 1.78 -2.23 -9.04
N LEU A 280 1.75 -2.08 -10.37
CA LEU A 280 1.95 -0.77 -11.01
C LEU A 280 0.78 0.21 -10.77
N SER A 281 -0.44 -0.30 -10.56
CA SER A 281 -1.60 0.53 -10.21
C SER A 281 -1.44 1.06 -8.79
N ASP A 282 -1.15 0.17 -7.85
CA ASP A 282 -0.81 0.49 -6.45
C ASP A 282 0.25 1.60 -6.38
N ILE A 283 1.41 1.41 -7.01
CA ILE A 283 2.50 2.42 -7.02
C ILE A 283 2.02 3.78 -7.53
N ALA A 284 1.23 3.80 -8.60
CA ALA A 284 0.74 5.05 -9.16
C ALA A 284 -0.23 5.77 -8.20
N ASP A 285 -1.11 5.02 -7.54
CA ASP A 285 -2.10 5.55 -6.60
C ASP A 285 -1.42 6.06 -5.31
N ILE A 286 -0.47 5.30 -4.75
CA ILE A 286 0.35 5.69 -3.59
C ILE A 286 1.13 6.98 -3.88
N LEU A 287 1.85 7.03 -4.99
CA LEU A 287 2.62 8.21 -5.38
C LEU A 287 1.72 9.43 -5.67
N GLY A 288 0.50 9.20 -6.14
CA GLY A 288 -0.51 10.25 -6.30
C GLY A 288 -0.90 10.88 -4.96
N GLY A 289 -1.15 10.05 -3.94
CA GLY A 289 -1.39 10.52 -2.56
C GLY A 289 -0.19 11.27 -1.98
N LEU A 290 1.03 10.76 -2.19
CA LEU A 290 2.26 11.41 -1.70
C LEU A 290 2.54 12.76 -2.37
N VAL A 291 2.13 12.98 -3.63
CA VAL A 291 2.19 14.33 -4.25
C VAL A 291 1.31 15.32 -3.49
N LEU A 292 0.11 14.92 -3.07
CA LEU A 292 -0.79 15.79 -2.29
C LEU A 292 -0.21 16.11 -0.90
N VAL A 293 0.39 15.12 -0.24
CA VAL A 293 1.09 15.33 1.04
C VAL A 293 2.26 16.30 0.84
N TYR A 294 3.06 16.10 -0.22
CA TYR A 294 4.19 16.96 -0.54
C TYR A 294 3.76 18.41 -0.83
N ASP A 295 2.71 18.61 -1.63
CA ASP A 295 2.19 19.94 -1.95
C ASP A 295 1.76 20.72 -0.69
N SER A 296 1.38 20.02 0.38
CA SER A 296 1.03 20.63 1.68
C SER A 296 2.27 21.12 2.46
N ILE A 297 3.43 20.48 2.29
CA ILE A 297 4.69 20.85 2.98
C ILE A 297 5.63 21.69 2.11
N GLU A 298 5.43 21.75 0.79
CA GLU A 298 6.26 22.52 -0.15
C GLU A 298 6.46 24.00 0.26
N PRO A 299 5.44 24.75 0.72
CA PRO A 299 5.62 26.14 1.16
C PRO A 299 6.55 26.27 2.37
N THR A 300 6.51 25.30 3.29
CA THR A 300 7.34 25.25 4.50
C THR A 300 8.78 25.00 4.13
N ILE A 301 9.05 24.02 3.26
CA ILE A 301 10.39 23.77 2.69
C ILE A 301 10.87 25.03 1.94
N GLY A 302 9.98 25.68 1.18
CA GLY A 302 10.30 26.91 0.45
C GLY A 302 10.67 28.10 1.33
N SER A 303 10.36 28.08 2.63
CA SER A 303 10.78 29.13 3.56
C SER A 303 12.29 29.09 3.85
N VAL A 304 12.90 27.90 3.77
CA VAL A 304 14.36 27.69 3.95
C VAL A 304 15.09 27.54 2.62
N ASP A 305 14.52 26.83 1.64
CA ASP A 305 15.08 26.67 0.30
C ASP A 305 13.99 26.50 -0.78
N ARG A 306 13.66 27.59 -1.48
CA ARG A 306 12.65 27.58 -2.57
C ARG A 306 13.08 26.76 -3.77
N GLN A 307 14.38 26.71 -4.07
CA GLN A 307 14.85 25.99 -5.25
C GLN A 307 14.75 24.49 -5.00
N GLN A 308 15.17 24.04 -3.82
CA GLN A 308 14.99 22.66 -3.38
C GLN A 308 13.51 22.28 -3.37
N ALA A 309 12.65 23.08 -2.74
CA ALA A 309 11.20 22.82 -2.68
C ALA A 309 10.60 22.57 -4.08
N ALA A 310 10.84 23.49 -5.02
CA ALA A 310 10.30 23.36 -6.38
C ALA A 310 10.90 22.16 -7.14
N GLN A 311 12.19 21.86 -6.90
CA GLN A 311 12.87 20.73 -7.53
C GLN A 311 12.32 19.39 -7.01
N THR A 312 12.17 19.24 -5.70
CA THR A 312 11.66 18.02 -5.08
C THR A 312 10.22 17.74 -5.53
N GLY A 313 9.34 18.75 -5.54
CA GLY A 313 7.97 18.59 -6.06
C GLY A 313 7.93 18.21 -7.54
N THR A 314 8.84 18.76 -8.35
CA THR A 314 8.99 18.38 -9.76
C THR A 314 9.47 16.94 -9.90
N SER A 315 10.42 16.50 -9.09
CA SER A 315 10.94 15.13 -9.10
C SER A 315 9.85 14.12 -8.71
N LEU A 316 9.11 14.40 -7.64
CA LEU A 316 8.03 13.52 -7.18
C LEU A 316 6.95 13.37 -8.26
N ARG A 317 6.46 14.48 -8.85
CA ARG A 317 5.50 14.42 -9.96
C ARG A 317 6.02 13.66 -11.18
N ARG A 318 7.33 13.70 -11.45
CA ARG A 318 7.94 12.91 -12.55
C ARG A 318 7.98 11.42 -12.22
N LEU A 319 8.25 11.05 -10.97
CA LEU A 319 8.19 9.67 -10.51
C LEU A 319 6.75 9.13 -10.58
N THR A 320 5.77 9.91 -10.14
CA THR A 320 4.34 9.57 -10.29
C THR A 320 3.97 9.36 -11.76
N ALA A 321 4.30 10.32 -12.64
CA ALA A 321 4.05 10.20 -14.07
C ALA A 321 4.80 9.03 -14.74
N PHE A 322 5.94 8.62 -14.16
CA PHE A 322 6.65 7.43 -14.58
C PHE A 322 5.85 6.16 -14.25
N ALA A 323 5.36 6.02 -13.03
CA ALA A 323 4.53 4.89 -12.61
C ALA A 323 3.20 4.84 -13.39
N GLU A 324 2.50 5.97 -13.51
CA GLU A 324 1.24 6.08 -14.28
C GLU A 324 1.42 5.63 -15.73
N ARG A 325 2.51 6.06 -16.39
CA ARG A 325 2.80 5.63 -17.75
C ARG A 325 3.00 4.12 -17.83
N LEU A 326 3.73 3.51 -16.90
CA LEU A 326 3.94 2.06 -16.91
C LEU A 326 2.63 1.30 -16.70
N ARG A 327 1.81 1.75 -15.73
CA ARG A 327 0.46 1.22 -15.48
C ARG A 327 -0.40 1.29 -16.74
N ASP A 328 -0.44 2.46 -17.38
CA ASP A 328 -1.25 2.68 -18.57
C ASP A 328 -0.75 1.86 -19.76
N GLU A 329 0.56 1.75 -19.97
CA GLU A 329 1.15 0.88 -20.98
C GLU A 329 0.80 -0.60 -20.75
N GLU A 330 0.82 -1.08 -19.50
CA GLU A 330 0.42 -2.44 -19.15
C GLU A 330 -1.08 -2.67 -19.42
N ALA A 331 -1.93 -1.72 -19.01
CA ALA A 331 -3.37 -1.75 -19.25
C ALA A 331 -3.71 -1.75 -20.75
N ASP A 332 -2.94 -1.03 -21.56
CA ASP A 332 -3.02 -1.02 -23.03
C ASP A 332 -2.47 -2.31 -23.69
N GLY A 333 -1.97 -3.25 -22.88
CA GLY A 333 -1.58 -4.59 -23.31
C GLY A 333 -0.08 -4.76 -23.58
N LYS A 334 0.77 -3.78 -23.23
CA LYS A 334 2.22 -3.98 -23.25
C LYS A 334 2.57 -5.12 -22.28
N ARG A 335 3.41 -6.05 -22.77
CA ARG A 335 3.95 -7.14 -21.96
C ARG A 335 5.37 -6.79 -21.55
N PHE A 336 5.51 -6.41 -20.29
CA PHE A 336 6.80 -6.22 -19.66
C PHE A 336 7.43 -7.58 -19.31
N THR A 337 8.76 -7.58 -19.19
CA THR A 337 9.56 -8.74 -18.81
C THR A 337 10.13 -8.56 -17.41
N ALA A 338 10.64 -9.65 -16.82
CA ALA A 338 11.35 -9.57 -15.54
C ALA A 338 12.56 -8.61 -15.61
N SER A 339 13.27 -8.58 -16.74
CA SER A 339 14.40 -7.66 -16.95
C SER A 339 13.94 -6.20 -17.05
N ASP A 340 12.75 -5.94 -17.60
CA ASP A 340 12.17 -4.60 -17.61
C ASP A 340 11.83 -4.17 -16.17
N ALA A 341 11.21 -5.07 -15.39
CA ALA A 341 10.89 -4.79 -13.98
C ALA A 341 12.14 -4.49 -13.15
N ASP A 342 13.23 -5.26 -13.31
CA ASP A 342 14.50 -4.99 -12.62
C ASP A 342 15.09 -3.62 -13.01
N THR A 343 15.07 -3.27 -14.30
CA THR A 343 15.66 -2.02 -14.79
C THR A 343 14.83 -0.82 -14.38
N LEU A 344 13.52 -0.86 -14.64
CA LEU A 344 12.58 0.21 -14.33
C LEU A 344 12.42 0.41 -12.82
N GLY A 345 12.46 -0.68 -12.05
CA GLY A 345 12.43 -0.64 -10.59
C GLY A 345 13.67 0.04 -10.01
N GLY A 346 14.86 -0.27 -10.54
CA GLY A 346 16.10 0.45 -10.17
C GLY A 346 16.04 1.94 -10.49
N GLU A 347 15.57 2.31 -11.68
CA GLU A 347 15.40 3.72 -12.07
C GLU A 347 14.39 4.47 -11.17
N ALA A 348 13.30 3.80 -10.77
CA ALA A 348 12.30 4.35 -9.86
C ALA A 348 12.86 4.50 -8.45
N GLN A 349 13.58 3.50 -7.94
CA GLN A 349 14.23 3.52 -6.62
C GLN A 349 15.24 4.66 -6.51
N ASP A 350 16.14 4.81 -7.48
CA ASP A 350 17.16 5.87 -7.46
C ASP A 350 16.51 7.27 -7.39
N GLN A 351 15.41 7.48 -8.12
CA GLN A 351 14.64 8.73 -8.07
C GLN A 351 13.96 8.92 -6.73
N ALA A 352 13.34 7.85 -6.21
CA ALA A 352 12.62 7.87 -4.94
C ALA A 352 13.55 8.18 -3.75
N GLU A 353 14.73 7.56 -3.69
CA GLU A 353 15.74 7.84 -2.66
C GLU A 353 16.25 9.27 -2.73
N ALA A 354 16.44 9.81 -3.94
CA ALA A 354 16.82 11.21 -4.11
C ALA A 354 15.75 12.17 -3.57
N ILE A 355 14.47 11.89 -3.82
CA ILE A 355 13.34 12.67 -3.27
C ILE A 355 13.31 12.60 -1.75
N ALA A 356 13.34 11.38 -1.18
CA ALA A 356 13.34 11.17 0.26
C ALA A 356 14.53 11.86 0.94
N GLY A 357 15.71 11.81 0.33
CA GLY A 357 16.91 12.50 0.80
C GLY A 357 16.78 14.03 0.79
N GLN A 358 16.12 14.60 -0.22
CA GLN A 358 15.85 16.05 -0.28
C GLN A 358 14.87 16.50 0.80
N VAL A 359 13.78 15.76 1.01
CA VAL A 359 12.79 16.06 2.07
C VAL A 359 13.44 15.91 3.45
N SER A 360 14.27 14.90 3.65
CA SER A 360 15.03 14.71 4.89
C SER A 360 15.98 15.87 5.19
N GLN A 361 16.67 16.40 4.17
CA GLN A 361 17.52 17.58 4.32
C GLN A 361 16.71 18.83 4.71
N ALA A 362 15.53 19.01 4.12
CA ALA A 362 14.63 20.10 4.46
C ALA A 362 14.12 19.98 5.90
N ALA A 363 13.73 18.78 6.34
CA ALA A 363 13.30 18.52 7.72
C ALA A 363 14.37 18.96 8.73
N VAL A 364 15.64 18.63 8.49
CA VAL A 364 16.77 19.06 9.33
C VAL A 364 16.92 20.58 9.37
N GLN A 365 16.74 21.28 8.25
CA GLN A 365 16.83 22.75 8.21
C GLN A 365 15.66 23.42 8.95
N LEU A 366 14.51 22.74 9.01
CA LEU A 366 13.29 23.18 9.67
C LEU A 366 13.19 22.73 11.13
N ASP A 367 14.17 22.00 11.65
CA ASP A 367 14.16 21.39 12.99
C ASP A 367 12.97 20.42 13.21
N ILE A 368 12.55 19.73 12.16
CA ILE A 368 11.50 18.69 12.19
C ILE A 368 12.16 17.33 12.39
N THR A 369 11.69 16.58 13.39
CA THR A 369 12.18 15.23 13.68
C THR A 369 11.40 14.21 12.85
N LEU A 370 12.09 13.45 12.01
CA LEU A 370 11.46 12.33 11.30
C LEU A 370 11.32 11.13 12.22
N GLU A 371 10.18 10.45 12.13
CA GLU A 371 9.93 9.21 12.88
C GLU A 371 10.43 8.00 12.06
N ASN A 372 10.86 6.94 12.76
CA ASN A 372 11.37 5.70 12.16
C ASN A 372 10.48 4.51 12.50
#